data_AF-A0AAI9SXL2-F1
#
_entry.id   AF-A0AAI9SXL2-F1
#
_cell.length_a   1.000
_cell.length_b   1.000
_cell.length_c   1.000
_cell.angle_alpha   90.00
_cell.angle_beta   90.00
_cell.angle_gamma   90.00
#
_symmetry.space_group_name_H-M   'P 1'
#
loop_
_entity.id
_entity.type
_entity.pdbx_description
1 polymer ?
#
loop_
_entity_poly.entity_id
_entity_poly.type
_entity_poly.pdbx_seq_one_letter_code
_entity_poly.pdbx_strand_id
1 'polypeptide(L)'
;MLVTTSTILYVAKFFISITDPNPPPMSFYRIVYETTVPYIQLIPKSTIFFPWVIVSAIFAEITIVSFVFSFVVLIVGSKFAEKFWGYYETVKFVLVIGSVTNLITVLIAIISNLFRSDGYSMDLPLGGGISYYFGFLVVFKQLIPEHNIVLFQGLVNFRIKHLPFALLIVLSFWSILISHSLYPAIPSIVSFLVAFNYLRFFQPLRTEPTLPISSNDSANGSILIGDASDTFQLIEFFPSVTKPYLGPVFNQVYEFSVFLGIVTPFNDERVQQSNSRAQKRQENQVNNIVASSVAERRRQVALQVIEERISKETPK
;
A
#
# COMPACT_ATOMS: atom_id res chain seq x y z
N MET A 1 -7.81 13.41 7.80
CA MET A 1 -6.67 14.31 7.55
C MET A 1 -5.97 14.03 6.23
N LEU A 2 -5.48 12.81 5.92
CA LEU A 2 -4.80 12.54 4.64
C LEU A 2 -5.66 12.88 3.40
N VAL A 3 -6.96 12.57 3.49
CA VAL A 3 -7.97 12.83 2.46
C VAL A 3 -8.24 14.33 2.30
N THR A 4 -8.28 15.06 3.43
CA THR A 4 -8.49 16.52 3.43
C THR A 4 -7.24 17.25 2.95
N THR A 5 -6.03 16.78 3.28
CA THR A 5 -4.79 17.36 2.75
C THR A 5 -4.65 17.11 1.26
N SER A 6 -5.03 15.92 0.77
CA SER A 6 -5.01 15.60 -0.66
C SER A 6 -5.96 16.47 -1.46
N THR A 7 -7.18 16.68 -0.98
CA THR A 7 -8.16 17.56 -1.63
C THR A 7 -7.72 19.02 -1.61
N ILE A 8 -7.22 19.52 -0.48
CA ILE A 8 -6.71 20.89 -0.39
C ILE A 8 -5.55 21.12 -1.36
N LEU A 9 -4.59 20.18 -1.44
CA LEU A 9 -3.44 20.32 -2.34
C LEU A 9 -3.84 20.27 -3.82
N TYR A 10 -4.80 19.41 -4.18
CA TYR A 10 -5.31 19.34 -5.55
C TYR A 10 -6.09 20.61 -5.93
N VAL A 11 -6.94 21.11 -5.03
CA VAL A 11 -7.69 22.36 -5.23
C VAL A 11 -6.74 23.56 -5.31
N ALA A 12 -5.72 23.62 -4.46
CA ALA A 12 -4.69 24.66 -4.52
C ALA A 12 -3.94 24.64 -5.86
N LYS A 13 -3.49 23.45 -6.32
CA LYS A 13 -2.89 23.28 -7.66
C LYS A 13 -3.81 23.78 -8.76
N PHE A 14 -5.10 23.43 -8.69
CA PHE A 14 -6.10 23.84 -9.67
C PHE A 14 -6.28 25.37 -9.72
N PHE A 15 -6.42 26.04 -8.58
CA PHE A 15 -6.52 27.50 -8.53
C PHE A 15 -5.26 28.20 -9.01
N ILE A 16 -4.08 27.70 -8.65
CA ILE A 16 -2.79 28.22 -9.11
C ILE A 16 -2.68 28.11 -10.63
N SER A 17 -3.07 26.96 -11.21
CA SER A 17 -3.03 26.75 -12.65
C SER A 17 -3.96 27.70 -13.43
N ILE A 18 -5.09 28.09 -12.83
CA ILE A 18 -6.02 29.07 -13.43
C ILE A 18 -5.50 30.51 -13.33
N THR A 19 -4.68 30.82 -12.31
CA THR A 19 -4.20 32.18 -12.03
C THR A 19 -2.86 32.48 -12.69
N ASP A 20 -2.35 31.59 -13.55
CA ASP A 20 -1.07 31.78 -14.24
C ASP A 20 -1.14 33.02 -15.17
N PRO A 21 -0.30 34.05 -14.95
CA PRO A 21 -0.32 35.27 -15.75
C PRO A 21 0.11 35.09 -17.21
N ASN A 22 0.76 33.97 -17.56
CA ASN A 22 1.17 33.65 -18.93
C ASN A 22 0.68 32.25 -19.33
N PRO A 23 -0.64 32.05 -19.51
CA PRO A 23 -1.14 30.75 -19.91
C PRO A 23 -0.57 30.38 -21.28
N PRO A 24 -0.15 29.11 -21.50
CA PRO A 24 0.21 28.67 -22.84
C PRO A 24 -0.98 28.88 -23.79
N PRO A 25 -0.75 29.16 -25.09
CA PRO A 25 -1.81 29.39 -26.08
C PRO A 25 -2.53 28.07 -26.41
N MET A 26 -3.22 27.50 -25.42
CA MET A 26 -3.85 26.21 -25.46
C MET A 26 -5.23 26.26 -24.81
N SER A 27 -6.07 25.27 -25.12
CA SER A 27 -7.42 25.18 -24.56
C SER A 27 -7.38 25.12 -23.04
N PHE A 28 -8.42 25.65 -22.38
CA PHE A 28 -8.56 25.66 -20.92
C PHE A 28 -8.30 24.30 -20.27
N TYR A 29 -8.74 23.22 -20.93
CA TYR A 29 -8.44 21.85 -20.53
C TYR A 29 -6.93 21.63 -20.41
N ARG A 30 -6.15 21.89 -21.47
CA ARG A 30 -4.70 21.66 -21.48
C ARG A 30 -3.93 22.53 -20.49
N ILE A 31 -4.36 23.75 -20.21
CA ILE A 31 -3.73 24.61 -19.19
C ILE A 31 -3.73 23.89 -17.83
N VAL A 32 -4.84 23.27 -17.45
CA VAL A 32 -4.95 22.55 -16.16
C VAL A 32 -4.09 21.27 -16.10
N TYR A 33 -3.84 20.61 -17.24
CA TYR A 33 -3.04 19.38 -17.29
C TYR A 33 -1.54 19.61 -17.52
N GLU A 34 -1.17 20.66 -18.24
CA GLU A 34 0.22 20.94 -18.63
C GLU A 34 0.91 21.95 -17.71
N THR A 35 0.16 22.79 -16.97
CA THR A 35 0.77 23.68 -15.97
C THR A 35 1.33 22.85 -14.81
N THR A 36 2.65 22.77 -14.76
CA THR A 36 3.39 22.13 -13.68
C THR A 36 3.57 23.11 -12.52
N VAL A 37 3.36 22.63 -11.29
CA VAL A 37 3.47 23.46 -10.08
C VAL A 37 4.64 22.94 -9.24
N PRO A 38 5.85 23.53 -9.37
CA PRO A 38 7.09 22.94 -8.86
C PRO A 38 7.20 22.83 -7.34
N TYR A 39 6.38 23.56 -6.60
CA TYR A 39 6.36 23.57 -5.13
C TYR A 39 5.32 22.59 -4.54
N ILE A 40 4.52 21.92 -5.38
CA ILE A 40 3.53 20.90 -4.98
C ILE A 40 3.85 19.53 -5.59
N GLN A 41 4.22 19.51 -6.88
CA GLN A 41 4.49 18.27 -7.63
C GLN A 41 5.95 17.87 -7.57
N LEU A 42 6.21 16.55 -7.63
CA LEU A 42 7.56 16.02 -7.64
C LEU A 42 8.20 16.25 -9.00
N ILE A 43 9.07 17.26 -9.10
CA ILE A 43 9.86 17.55 -10.28
C ILE A 43 11.34 17.46 -9.87
N PRO A 44 12.12 16.47 -10.36
CA PRO A 44 13.48 16.22 -9.89
C PRO A 44 14.40 17.45 -9.90
N LYS A 45 14.33 18.33 -10.91
CA LYS A 45 15.12 19.57 -10.96
C LYS A 45 14.79 20.56 -9.83
N SER A 46 13.52 20.63 -9.43
CA SER A 46 13.01 21.65 -8.49
C SER A 46 13.03 21.15 -7.05
N THR A 47 13.06 19.82 -6.85
CA THR A 47 13.08 19.20 -5.50
C THR A 47 14.28 19.66 -4.66
N ILE A 48 15.42 19.96 -5.28
CA ILE A 48 16.62 20.45 -4.58
C ILE A 48 16.35 21.81 -3.91
N PHE A 49 15.56 22.68 -4.55
CA PHE A 49 15.22 24.00 -4.04
C PHE A 49 14.04 23.96 -3.06
N PHE A 50 13.13 22.99 -3.23
CA PHE A 50 11.91 22.87 -2.44
C PHE A 50 11.81 21.48 -1.78
N PRO A 51 12.52 21.25 -0.66
CA PRO A 51 12.60 19.91 -0.06
C PRO A 51 11.27 19.40 0.49
N TRP A 52 10.33 20.30 0.85
CA TRP A 52 8.99 19.91 1.31
C TRP A 52 8.17 19.18 0.24
N VAL A 53 8.53 19.32 -1.05
CA VAL A 53 7.92 18.62 -2.17
C VAL A 53 8.02 17.11 -2.00
N ILE A 54 9.06 16.60 -1.33
CA ILE A 54 9.21 15.17 -1.05
C ILE A 54 8.00 14.63 -0.28
N VAL A 55 7.44 15.43 0.63
CA VAL A 55 6.28 15.06 1.45
C VAL A 55 4.97 15.48 0.78
N SER A 56 4.88 16.71 0.28
CA SER A 56 3.62 17.21 -0.31
C SER A 56 3.26 16.49 -1.60
N ALA A 57 4.25 16.06 -2.39
CA ALA A 57 4.01 15.43 -3.68
C ALA A 57 3.33 14.07 -3.59
N ILE A 58 3.30 13.45 -2.39
CA ILE A 58 2.54 12.22 -2.13
C ILE A 58 1.09 12.39 -2.59
N PHE A 59 0.50 13.56 -2.36
CA PHE A 59 -0.89 13.83 -2.73
C PHE A 59 -1.05 14.60 -4.05
N ALA A 60 0.06 14.92 -4.71
CA ALA A 60 0.07 15.72 -5.93
C ALA A 60 -0.04 14.79 -7.13
N GLU A 61 -1.23 14.74 -7.72
CA GLU A 61 -1.51 13.96 -8.91
C GLU A 61 -1.42 14.80 -10.18
N ILE A 62 -1.07 14.13 -11.28
CA ILE A 62 -0.91 14.77 -12.59
C ILE A 62 -2.29 14.95 -13.24
N THR A 63 -3.08 13.87 -13.31
CA THR A 63 -4.39 13.86 -13.97
C THR A 63 -5.55 13.76 -12.97
N ILE A 64 -6.72 14.28 -13.35
CA ILE A 64 -7.95 14.16 -12.55
C ILE A 64 -8.35 12.69 -12.32
N VAL A 65 -8.14 11.82 -13.32
CA VAL A 65 -8.47 10.39 -13.22
C VAL A 65 -7.54 9.73 -12.20
N SER A 66 -6.23 10.00 -12.30
CA SER A 66 -5.24 9.55 -11.31
C SER A 66 -5.58 10.07 -9.92
N PHE A 67 -6.02 11.34 -9.80
CA PHE A 67 -6.46 11.93 -8.53
C PHE A 67 -7.67 11.22 -7.92
N VAL A 68 -8.75 11.00 -8.68
CA VAL A 68 -9.95 10.30 -8.18
C VAL A 68 -9.60 8.88 -7.76
N PHE A 69 -8.80 8.17 -8.56
CA PHE A 69 -8.33 6.83 -8.21
C PHE A 69 -7.47 6.84 -6.94
N SER A 70 -6.50 7.77 -6.87
CA SER A 70 -5.66 8.03 -5.70
C SER A 70 -6.47 8.26 -4.44
N PHE A 71 -7.49 9.11 -4.55
CA PHE A 71 -8.37 9.50 -3.47
C PHE A 71 -9.18 8.31 -2.93
N VAL A 72 -9.75 7.49 -3.82
CA VAL A 72 -10.48 6.27 -3.44
C VAL A 72 -9.56 5.28 -2.73
N VAL A 73 -8.37 5.00 -3.30
CA VAL A 73 -7.42 4.07 -2.70
C VAL A 73 -6.93 4.58 -1.34
N LEU A 74 -6.67 5.88 -1.21
CA LEU A 74 -6.27 6.48 0.05
C LEU A 74 -7.36 6.35 1.12
N ILE A 75 -8.64 6.56 0.78
CA ILE A 75 -9.76 6.38 1.73
C ILE A 75 -9.89 4.92 2.15
N VAL A 76 -9.97 4.00 1.19
CA VAL A 76 -10.22 2.58 1.46
C VAL A 76 -9.02 1.96 2.19
N GLY A 77 -7.82 2.22 1.71
CA GLY A 77 -6.57 1.73 2.32
C GLY A 77 -6.34 2.29 3.72
N SER A 78 -6.54 3.60 3.93
CA SER A 78 -6.35 4.19 5.26
C SER A 78 -7.38 3.68 6.25
N LYS A 79 -8.68 3.66 5.90
CA LYS A 79 -9.73 3.12 6.79
C LYS A 79 -9.46 1.66 7.16
N PHE A 80 -8.96 0.88 6.20
CA PHE A 80 -8.60 -0.50 6.45
C PHE A 80 -7.42 -0.61 7.43
N ALA A 81 -6.33 0.13 7.21
CA ALA A 81 -5.16 0.12 8.09
C ALA A 81 -5.47 0.68 9.50
N GLU A 82 -6.28 1.73 9.59
CA GLU A 82 -6.74 2.36 10.83
C GLU A 82 -7.43 1.37 11.76
N LYS A 83 -8.18 0.41 11.22
CA LYS A 83 -8.84 -0.65 12.02
C LYS A 83 -7.84 -1.51 12.79
N PHE A 84 -6.62 -1.67 12.30
CA PHE A 84 -5.62 -2.54 12.90
C PHE A 84 -4.55 -1.80 13.70
N TRP A 85 -4.16 -0.60 13.29
CA TRP A 85 -3.02 0.12 13.88
C TRP A 85 -3.43 1.40 14.62
N GLY A 86 -4.65 1.88 14.37
CA GLY A 86 -5.10 3.21 14.78
C GLY A 86 -4.66 4.30 13.81
N TYR A 87 -5.22 5.48 14.01
CA TYR A 87 -5.08 6.64 13.11
C TYR A 87 -3.65 7.16 13.00
N TYR A 88 -2.94 7.35 14.12
CA TYR A 88 -1.62 7.95 14.13
C TYR A 88 -0.59 7.12 13.34
N GLU A 89 -0.63 5.80 13.50
CA GLU A 89 0.30 4.89 12.82
C GLU A 89 0.00 4.79 11.32
N THR A 90 -1.27 4.82 10.90
CA THR A 90 -1.63 4.85 9.48
C THR A 90 -1.15 6.13 8.80
N VAL A 91 -1.31 7.29 9.44
CA VAL A 91 -0.80 8.57 8.90
C VAL A 91 0.72 8.54 8.79
N LYS A 92 1.40 8.08 9.84
CA LYS A 92 2.87 7.93 9.86
C LYS A 92 3.34 7.00 8.74
N PHE A 93 2.68 5.87 8.55
CA PHE A 93 2.98 4.90 7.50
C PHE A 93 2.91 5.52 6.09
N VAL A 94 1.81 6.20 5.77
CA VAL A 94 1.62 6.83 4.45
C VAL A 94 2.68 7.91 4.20
N LEU A 95 2.97 8.73 5.20
CA LEU A 95 3.98 9.79 5.08
C LEU A 95 5.39 9.24 4.93
N VAL A 96 5.77 8.23 5.72
CA VAL A 96 7.12 7.63 5.65
C VAL A 96 7.33 6.95 4.30
N ILE A 97 6.40 6.12 3.84
CA ILE A 97 6.53 5.43 2.55
C ILE A 97 6.58 6.44 1.41
N GLY A 98 5.64 7.39 1.39
CA GLY A 98 5.61 8.38 0.32
C GLY A 98 6.88 9.23 0.28
N SER A 99 7.38 9.68 1.43
CA SER A 99 8.58 10.51 1.49
C SER A 99 9.84 9.74 1.07
N VAL A 100 10.02 8.52 1.55
CA VAL A 100 11.19 7.68 1.21
C VAL A 100 11.13 7.27 -0.26
N THR A 101 9.96 6.87 -0.78
CA THR A 101 9.80 6.58 -2.21
C THR A 101 10.12 7.79 -3.07
N ASN A 102 9.58 8.96 -2.74
CA ASN A 102 9.80 10.18 -3.50
C ASN A 102 11.28 10.57 -3.50
N LEU A 103 11.95 10.47 -2.34
CA LEU A 103 13.38 10.75 -2.21
C LEU A 103 14.22 9.82 -3.09
N ILE A 104 14.01 8.51 -2.98
CA ILE A 104 14.75 7.52 -3.78
C ILE A 104 14.46 7.70 -5.28
N THR A 105 13.21 8.00 -5.64
CA THR A 105 12.82 8.24 -7.04
C THR A 105 13.55 9.45 -7.62
N VAL A 106 13.67 10.55 -6.86
CA VAL A 106 14.44 11.73 -7.29
C VAL A 106 15.92 11.42 -7.42
N LEU A 107 16.50 10.68 -6.46
CA LEU A 107 17.91 10.26 -6.55
C LEU A 107 18.17 9.40 -7.80
N ILE A 108 17.31 8.42 -8.07
CA ILE A 108 17.43 7.58 -9.27
C ILE A 108 17.24 8.40 -10.54
N ALA A 109 16.31 9.38 -10.55
CA ALA A 109 16.13 10.28 -11.69
C ALA A 109 17.38 11.13 -11.96
N ILE A 110 18.04 11.66 -10.91
CA ILE A 110 19.29 12.41 -11.03
C ILE A 110 20.40 11.51 -11.57
N ILE A 111 20.59 10.32 -10.99
CA ILE A 111 21.61 9.35 -11.41
C ILE A 111 21.37 8.94 -12.86
N SER A 112 20.13 8.61 -13.22
CA SER A 112 19.77 8.27 -14.59
C SER A 112 20.04 9.40 -15.57
N ASN A 113 19.86 10.66 -15.16
CA ASN A 113 20.18 11.80 -15.99
C ASN A 113 21.70 11.97 -16.20
N LEU A 114 22.51 11.69 -15.17
CA LEU A 114 23.98 11.73 -15.31
C LEU A 114 24.49 10.70 -16.33
N PHE A 115 23.85 9.53 -16.42
CA PHE A 115 24.22 8.51 -17.40
C PHE A 115 23.67 8.78 -18.81
N ARG A 116 22.43 9.29 -18.89
CA ARG A 116 21.72 9.42 -20.17
C ARG A 116 21.89 10.79 -20.83
N SER A 117 22.27 11.84 -20.10
CA SER A 117 22.50 13.22 -20.57
C SER A 117 21.34 13.90 -21.32
N ASP A 118 20.18 13.26 -21.42
CA ASP A 118 19.04 13.75 -22.21
C ASP A 118 18.17 14.79 -21.50
N GLY A 119 18.34 15.02 -20.19
CA GLY A 119 17.59 16.03 -19.40
C GLY A 119 16.09 15.75 -19.21
N TYR A 120 15.48 14.97 -20.11
CA TYR A 120 14.04 14.77 -20.24
C TYR A 120 13.38 14.30 -18.94
N SER A 121 13.99 13.35 -18.24
CA SER A 121 13.45 12.80 -16.98
C SER A 121 13.46 13.78 -15.81
N MET A 122 14.20 14.91 -15.89
CA MET A 122 14.28 15.90 -14.81
C MET A 122 13.14 16.92 -14.84
N ASP A 123 12.52 17.13 -16.02
CA ASP A 123 11.51 18.17 -16.24
C ASP A 123 10.07 17.67 -16.06
N LEU A 124 9.87 16.35 -16.06
CA LEU A 124 8.54 15.74 -15.98
C LEU A 124 8.03 15.69 -14.53
N PRO A 125 6.77 16.09 -14.28
CA PRO A 125 6.13 15.86 -12.99
C PRO A 125 5.88 14.37 -12.79
N LEU A 126 6.24 13.85 -11.62
CA LEU A 126 5.97 12.47 -11.22
C LEU A 126 4.77 12.43 -10.26
N GLY A 127 3.87 11.47 -10.47
CA GLY A 127 2.69 11.30 -9.62
C GLY A 127 3.03 10.60 -8.31
N GLY A 128 2.55 11.16 -7.18
CA GLY A 128 2.86 10.63 -5.85
C GLY A 128 2.09 9.38 -5.44
N GLY A 129 0.93 9.10 -6.06
CA GLY A 129 0.01 8.08 -5.56
C GLY A 129 0.49 6.64 -5.62
N ILE A 130 1.44 6.36 -6.51
CA ILE A 130 2.05 5.02 -6.64
C ILE A 130 2.63 4.53 -5.30
N SER A 131 3.11 5.46 -4.48
CA SER A 131 3.72 5.17 -3.19
C SER A 131 2.78 4.43 -2.24
N TYR A 132 1.59 4.99 -2.00
CA TYR A 132 0.62 4.36 -1.12
C TYR A 132 -0.18 3.26 -1.80
N TYR A 133 -0.25 3.19 -3.13
CA TYR A 133 -0.83 2.02 -3.82
C TYR A 133 -0.09 0.75 -3.44
N PHE A 134 1.24 0.73 -3.64
CA PHE A 134 2.06 -0.42 -3.27
C PHE A 134 2.18 -0.57 -1.77
N GLY A 135 2.24 0.54 -1.02
CA GLY A 135 2.15 0.52 0.43
C GLY A 135 0.95 -0.29 0.92
N PHE A 136 -0.26 0.10 0.54
CA PHE A 136 -1.49 -0.59 0.98
C PHE A 136 -1.59 -2.02 0.44
N LEU A 137 -1.07 -2.35 -0.74
CA LEU A 137 -1.01 -3.73 -1.22
C LEU A 137 -0.18 -4.64 -0.31
N VAL A 138 0.96 -4.14 0.18
CA VAL A 138 1.79 -4.88 1.13
C VAL A 138 1.07 -4.99 2.49
N VAL A 139 0.38 -3.93 2.93
CA VAL A 139 -0.48 -3.97 4.14
C VAL A 139 -1.57 -5.03 4.02
N PHE A 140 -2.26 -5.09 2.88
CA PHE A 140 -3.30 -6.08 2.63
C PHE A 140 -2.75 -7.49 2.71
N LYS A 141 -1.56 -7.75 2.15
CA LYS A 141 -0.92 -9.05 2.30
C LYS A 141 -0.61 -9.37 3.77
N GLN A 142 -0.06 -8.40 4.52
CA GLN A 142 0.29 -8.60 5.92
C GLN A 142 -0.94 -8.92 6.79
N LEU A 143 -2.07 -8.25 6.53
CA LEU A 143 -3.26 -8.33 7.37
C LEU A 143 -4.26 -9.41 6.91
N ILE A 144 -4.31 -9.71 5.61
CA ILE A 144 -5.20 -10.73 5.01
C ILE A 144 -4.40 -11.56 3.99
N PRO A 145 -3.50 -12.45 4.46
CA PRO A 145 -2.66 -13.23 3.57
C PRO A 145 -3.42 -14.25 2.70
N GLU A 146 -4.64 -14.67 3.10
CA GLU A 146 -5.28 -15.87 2.58
C GLU A 146 -6.60 -15.68 1.83
N HIS A 147 -7.12 -14.46 1.68
CA HIS A 147 -8.36 -14.29 0.92
C HIS A 147 -8.09 -14.61 -0.56
N ASN A 148 -8.74 -15.64 -1.08
CA ASN A 148 -8.74 -15.95 -2.51
C ASN A 148 -9.73 -15.00 -3.18
N ILE A 149 -9.27 -14.16 -4.11
CA ILE A 149 -10.21 -13.43 -4.96
C ILE A 149 -10.50 -14.37 -6.13
N VAL A 150 -11.71 -14.91 -6.14
CA VAL A 150 -12.22 -15.67 -7.27
C VAL A 150 -12.68 -14.65 -8.31
N LEU A 151 -11.86 -14.41 -9.33
CA LEU A 151 -12.21 -13.53 -10.44
C LEU A 151 -12.81 -14.35 -11.59
N PHE A 152 -13.76 -13.77 -12.33
CA PHE A 152 -14.43 -14.38 -13.49
C PHE A 152 -15.16 -15.70 -13.21
N GLN A 153 -16.08 -15.71 -12.23
CA GLN A 153 -16.93 -16.90 -11.95
C GLN A 153 -16.15 -18.22 -11.78
N GLY A 154 -14.89 -18.17 -11.32
CA GLY A 154 -14.05 -19.36 -11.07
C GLY A 154 -12.95 -19.64 -12.09
N LEU A 155 -12.80 -18.87 -13.17
CA LEU A 155 -11.75 -19.13 -14.18
C LEU A 155 -10.35 -18.75 -13.72
N VAL A 156 -10.20 -17.75 -12.84
CA VAL A 156 -8.88 -17.33 -12.32
C VAL A 156 -8.92 -17.23 -10.80
N ASN A 157 -8.34 -18.24 -10.15
CA ASN A 157 -8.12 -18.26 -8.70
C ASN A 157 -6.71 -17.75 -8.41
N PHE A 158 -6.60 -16.46 -8.05
CA PHE A 158 -5.32 -15.89 -7.63
C PHE A 158 -5.34 -15.55 -6.15
N ARG A 159 -4.32 -16.00 -5.42
CA ARG A 159 -4.14 -15.62 -4.01
C ARG A 159 -3.65 -14.17 -3.95
N ILE A 160 -4.27 -13.35 -3.09
CA ILE A 160 -3.87 -11.94 -2.87
C ILE A 160 -2.38 -11.81 -2.52
N LYS A 161 -1.76 -12.84 -1.95
CA LYS A 161 -0.33 -12.87 -1.63
C LYS A 161 0.60 -12.57 -2.82
N HIS A 162 0.15 -12.84 -4.04
CA HIS A 162 0.92 -12.60 -5.26
C HIS A 162 0.50 -11.31 -5.99
N LEU A 163 -0.52 -10.60 -5.49
CA LEU A 163 -1.04 -9.35 -6.08
C LEU A 163 0.04 -8.26 -6.16
N PRO A 164 0.81 -7.97 -5.09
CA PRO A 164 1.89 -6.98 -5.17
C PRO A 164 2.90 -7.31 -6.27
N PHE A 165 3.30 -8.58 -6.38
CA PHE A 165 4.26 -9.03 -7.37
C PHE A 165 3.71 -8.98 -8.80
N ALA A 166 2.46 -9.40 -9.02
CA ALA A 166 1.82 -9.34 -10.33
C ALA A 166 1.72 -7.89 -10.84
N LEU A 167 1.35 -6.94 -9.97
CA LEU A 167 1.30 -5.53 -10.34
C LEU A 167 2.69 -4.93 -10.60
N LEU A 168 3.72 -5.34 -9.86
CA LEU A 168 5.10 -4.93 -10.16
C LEU A 168 5.52 -5.37 -11.56
N ILE A 169 5.21 -6.61 -11.95
CA ILE A 169 5.49 -7.11 -13.29
C ILE A 169 4.76 -6.27 -14.33
N VAL A 170 3.44 -6.11 -14.19
CA VAL A 170 2.62 -5.36 -15.15
C VAL A 170 3.11 -3.92 -15.32
N LEU A 171 3.40 -3.22 -14.22
CA LEU A 171 3.90 -1.84 -14.29
C LEU A 171 5.32 -1.77 -14.85
N SER A 172 6.17 -2.75 -14.56
CA SER A 172 7.52 -2.82 -15.13
C SER A 172 7.48 -3.02 -16.64
N PHE A 173 6.64 -3.95 -17.12
CA PHE A 173 6.41 -4.13 -18.56
C PHE A 173 5.81 -2.87 -19.19
N TRP A 174 4.84 -2.23 -18.56
CA TRP A 174 4.26 -0.98 -19.06
C TRP A 174 5.30 0.14 -19.19
N SER A 175 6.16 0.29 -18.18
CA SER A 175 7.23 1.30 -18.16
C SER A 175 8.20 1.13 -19.32
N ILE A 176 8.58 -0.12 -19.63
CA ILE A 176 9.55 -0.45 -20.67
C ILE A 176 8.91 -0.39 -22.07
N LEU A 177 7.74 -1.00 -22.26
CA LEU A 177 7.13 -1.16 -23.59
C LEU A 177 6.37 0.07 -24.07
N ILE A 178 5.78 0.85 -23.16
CA ILE A 178 4.82 1.90 -23.54
C ILE A 178 5.39 3.27 -23.19
N SER A 179 5.77 3.47 -21.93
CA SER A 179 6.25 4.78 -21.48
C SER A 179 7.70 5.07 -21.87
N HIS A 180 8.50 4.05 -22.24
CA HIS A 180 9.94 4.14 -22.50
C HIS A 180 10.70 4.98 -21.43
N SER A 181 10.19 4.94 -20.20
CA SER A 181 10.61 5.77 -19.08
C SER A 181 10.76 4.90 -17.85
N LEU A 182 11.54 5.36 -16.88
CA LEU A 182 11.71 4.69 -15.58
C LEU A 182 10.46 4.81 -14.69
N TYR A 183 9.58 5.75 -15.01
CA TYR A 183 8.27 5.90 -14.40
C TYR A 183 7.22 5.11 -15.22
N PRO A 184 6.35 4.28 -14.61
CA PRO A 184 6.09 4.10 -13.16
C PRO A 184 6.84 2.93 -12.47
N ALA A 185 7.75 2.23 -13.16
CA ALA A 185 8.42 1.04 -12.62
C ALA A 185 9.25 1.32 -11.35
N ILE A 186 10.11 2.32 -11.37
CA ILE A 186 11.01 2.60 -10.24
C ILE A 186 10.24 2.94 -8.95
N PRO A 187 9.28 3.90 -8.95
CA PRO A 187 8.52 4.22 -7.74
C PRO A 187 7.75 3.01 -7.19
N SER A 188 7.23 2.12 -8.05
CA SER A 188 6.49 0.93 -7.60
C SER A 188 7.38 -0.09 -6.89
N ILE A 189 8.55 -0.42 -7.46
CA ILE A 189 9.52 -1.35 -6.84
C ILE A 189 10.04 -0.77 -5.52
N VAL A 190 10.40 0.52 -5.52
CA VAL A 190 10.88 1.20 -4.31
C VAL A 190 9.81 1.19 -3.23
N SER A 191 8.57 1.55 -3.56
CA SER A 191 7.47 1.58 -2.59
C SER A 191 7.17 0.21 -2.00
N PHE A 192 7.23 -0.84 -2.83
CA PHE A 192 7.09 -2.20 -2.38
C PHE A 192 8.17 -2.57 -1.36
N LEU A 193 9.44 -2.30 -1.65
CA LEU A 193 10.56 -2.61 -0.76
C LEU A 193 10.52 -1.77 0.52
N VAL A 194 10.24 -0.47 0.42
CA VAL A 194 10.13 0.43 1.57
C VAL A 194 8.98 0.01 2.46
N ALA A 195 7.81 -0.29 1.90
CA ALA A 195 6.66 -0.77 2.66
C ALA A 195 6.96 -2.11 3.34
N PHE A 196 7.58 -3.06 2.64
CA PHE A 196 7.98 -4.34 3.22
C PHE A 196 8.95 -4.15 4.40
N ASN A 197 10.01 -3.35 4.23
CA ASN A 197 10.98 -3.10 5.29
C ASN A 197 10.35 -2.37 6.48
N TYR A 198 9.50 -1.37 6.22
CA TYR A 198 8.79 -0.64 7.27
C TYR A 198 7.91 -1.59 8.11
N LEU A 199 7.10 -2.42 7.45
CA LEU A 199 6.17 -3.33 8.12
C LEU A 199 6.90 -4.45 8.84
N ARG A 200 7.99 -4.97 8.26
CA ARG A 200 8.73 -6.07 8.84
C ARG A 200 9.56 -5.65 10.05
N PHE A 201 10.20 -4.48 10.03
CA PHE A 201 11.18 -4.10 11.06
C PHE A 201 10.78 -2.92 11.94
N PHE A 202 9.99 -1.96 11.44
CA PHE A 202 9.81 -0.67 12.10
C PHE A 202 8.39 -0.42 12.63
N GLN A 203 7.42 -1.19 12.15
CA GLN A 203 6.02 -0.94 12.48
C GLN A 203 5.71 -1.30 13.94
N PRO A 204 5.28 -0.36 14.79
CA PRO A 204 4.83 -0.68 16.13
C PRO A 204 3.45 -1.31 16.07
N LEU A 205 3.32 -2.50 16.65
CA LEU A 205 2.11 -3.29 16.60
C LEU A 205 1.64 -3.57 18.03
N ARG A 206 0.69 -2.76 18.49
CA ARG A 206 0.10 -2.89 19.82
C ARG A 206 -0.57 -4.26 19.95
N THR A 207 -0.32 -4.95 21.05
CA THR A 207 -0.95 -6.23 21.37
C THR A 207 -1.92 -6.04 22.53
N GLU A 208 -3.04 -6.76 22.49
CA GLU A 208 -3.79 -7.06 23.71
C GLU A 208 -2.94 -8.06 24.52
N PRO A 209 -2.83 -7.87 25.84
CA PRO A 209 -2.04 -8.75 26.67
C PRO A 209 -2.58 -10.19 26.57
N THR A 210 -1.69 -11.13 26.30
CA THR A 210 -2.01 -12.56 26.13
C THR A 210 -2.34 -13.27 27.45
N LEU A 211 -2.28 -12.57 28.57
CA LEU A 211 -2.64 -13.04 29.90
C LEU A 211 -3.61 -12.03 30.54
N PRO A 212 -4.61 -12.47 31.32
CA PRO A 212 -5.42 -11.57 32.14
C PRO A 212 -4.50 -10.96 33.20
N ILE A 213 -4.00 -9.75 32.93
CA ILE A 213 -3.22 -8.98 33.89
C ILE A 213 -4.21 -8.46 34.93
N SER A 214 -3.92 -8.70 36.21
CA SER A 214 -4.65 -8.11 37.33
C SER A 214 -4.81 -6.60 37.11
N SER A 215 -6.00 -6.11 37.41
CA SER A 215 -6.64 -4.87 36.95
C SER A 215 -5.94 -3.53 37.25
N ASN A 216 -4.66 -3.52 37.64
CA ASN A 216 -3.91 -2.31 37.95
C ASN A 216 -2.73 -2.04 37.00
N ASP A 217 -2.40 -2.95 36.07
CA ASP A 217 -1.29 -2.78 35.11
C ASP A 217 -1.73 -2.94 33.64
N SER A 218 -3.04 -2.86 33.40
CA SER A 218 -3.71 -3.05 32.10
C SER A 218 -3.40 -1.95 31.06
N ALA A 219 -2.57 -0.96 31.38
CA ALA A 219 -2.27 0.19 30.51
C ALA A 219 -1.03 0.00 29.63
N ASN A 220 -0.15 -0.95 29.95
CA ASN A 220 1.10 -1.19 29.21
C ASN A 220 1.00 -2.48 28.37
N GLY A 221 0.17 -2.46 27.33
CA GLY A 221 0.21 -3.51 26.30
C GLY A 221 1.63 -3.62 25.73
N SER A 222 2.17 -4.84 25.60
CA SER A 222 3.51 -5.03 25.08
C SER A 222 3.56 -4.57 23.61
N ILE A 223 4.42 -3.58 23.34
CA ILE A 223 4.63 -3.05 22.00
C ILE A 223 5.57 -4.01 21.27
N LEU A 224 5.01 -4.85 20.40
CA LEU A 224 5.81 -5.62 19.45
C LEU A 224 6.22 -4.68 18.31
N ILE A 225 7.49 -4.66 17.95
CA ILE A 225 8.00 -3.87 16.82
C ILE A 225 8.24 -4.82 15.64
N GLY A 226 7.64 -4.50 14.51
CA GLY A 226 7.73 -5.25 13.26
C GLY A 226 6.84 -6.48 13.19
N ASP A 227 6.97 -7.19 12.08
CA ASP A 227 6.31 -8.46 11.80
C ASP A 227 7.36 -9.52 11.45
N ALA A 228 7.77 -10.26 12.46
CA ALA A 228 8.76 -11.34 12.34
C ALA A 228 8.17 -12.65 11.83
N SER A 229 6.88 -12.68 11.44
CA SER A 229 6.22 -13.91 11.03
C SER A 229 6.78 -14.49 9.73
N ASP A 230 6.77 -15.80 9.63
CA ASP A 230 7.22 -16.53 8.44
C ASP A 230 6.29 -16.32 7.25
N THR A 231 5.01 -16.04 7.52
CA THR A 231 4.01 -15.71 6.50
C THR A 231 4.27 -14.35 5.83
N PHE A 232 4.95 -13.42 6.53
CA PHE A 232 5.32 -12.12 6.02
C PHE A 232 6.79 -12.03 5.58
N GLN A 233 7.38 -13.14 5.14
CA GLN A 233 8.71 -13.10 4.53
C GLN A 233 8.69 -12.51 3.11
N LEU A 234 9.83 -11.94 2.68
CA LEU A 234 9.97 -11.37 1.33
C LEU A 234 9.75 -12.43 0.25
N ILE A 235 10.23 -13.65 0.49
CA ILE A 235 10.05 -14.79 -0.41
C ILE A 235 8.58 -15.18 -0.62
N GLU A 236 7.72 -14.92 0.36
CA GLU A 236 6.30 -15.27 0.28
C GLU A 236 5.51 -14.34 -0.67
N PHE A 237 6.09 -13.23 -1.12
CA PHE A 237 5.46 -12.39 -2.17
C PHE A 237 5.57 -13.04 -3.55
N PHE A 238 6.54 -13.93 -3.74
CA PHE A 238 6.86 -14.53 -5.02
C PHE A 238 6.17 -15.89 -5.22
N PRO A 239 5.85 -16.27 -6.47
CA PRO A 239 5.25 -17.56 -6.78
C PRO A 239 6.19 -18.71 -6.43
N SER A 240 5.61 -19.87 -6.11
CA SER A 240 6.32 -21.09 -5.66
C SER A 240 7.47 -21.49 -6.59
N VAL A 241 7.33 -21.29 -7.91
CA VAL A 241 8.34 -21.61 -8.93
C VAL A 241 9.64 -20.81 -8.73
N THR A 242 9.53 -19.55 -8.28
CA THR A 242 10.68 -18.64 -8.13
C THR A 242 11.34 -18.68 -6.76
N LYS A 243 10.63 -19.20 -5.75
CA LYS A 243 11.12 -19.31 -4.37
C LYS A 243 12.48 -20.01 -4.21
N PRO A 244 12.75 -21.18 -4.81
CA PRO A 244 14.02 -21.88 -4.59
C PRO A 244 15.24 -21.06 -5.08
N TYR A 245 15.05 -20.22 -6.09
CA TYR A 245 16.11 -19.38 -6.63
C TYR A 245 16.31 -18.09 -5.83
N LEU A 246 15.21 -17.46 -5.38
CA LEU A 246 15.25 -16.18 -4.66
C LEU A 246 15.57 -16.33 -3.16
N GLY A 247 15.30 -17.50 -2.58
CA GLY A 247 15.56 -17.80 -1.17
C GLY A 247 16.99 -17.51 -0.70
N PRO A 248 18.02 -18.10 -1.33
CA PRO A 248 19.40 -17.84 -0.92
C PRO A 248 19.79 -16.37 -1.08
N VAL A 249 19.31 -15.71 -2.14
CA VAL A 249 19.59 -14.28 -2.40
C VAL A 249 19.02 -13.40 -1.29
N PHE A 250 17.76 -13.61 -0.91
CA PHE A 250 17.14 -12.82 0.15
C PHE A 250 17.74 -13.07 1.53
N ASN A 251 18.16 -14.31 1.82
CA ASN A 251 18.86 -14.62 3.06
C ASN A 251 20.22 -13.92 3.13
N GLN A 252 21.00 -13.92 2.05
CA GLN A 252 22.27 -13.19 1.99
C GLN A 252 22.09 -11.68 2.18
N VAL A 253 21.07 -11.09 1.53
CA VAL A 253 20.75 -9.66 1.72
C VAL A 253 20.36 -9.37 3.17
N TYR A 254 19.61 -10.27 3.81
CA TYR A 254 19.25 -10.13 5.22
C TYR A 254 20.48 -10.22 6.14
N GLU A 255 21.32 -11.24 5.98
CA GLU A 255 22.56 -11.41 6.74
C GLU A 255 23.50 -10.21 6.57
N PHE A 256 23.65 -9.72 5.34
CA PHE A 256 24.43 -8.53 5.06
C PHE A 256 23.85 -7.27 5.72
N SER A 257 22.52 -7.12 5.74
CA SER A 257 21.84 -6.02 6.40
C SER A 257 21.99 -6.07 7.93
N VAL A 258 22.02 -7.27 8.51
CA VAL A 258 22.30 -7.50 9.93
C VAL A 258 23.78 -7.19 10.23
N PHE A 259 24.69 -7.61 9.37
CA PHE A 259 26.12 -7.31 9.51
C PHE A 259 26.41 -5.81 9.49
N LEU A 260 25.73 -5.05 8.62
CA LEU A 260 25.82 -3.59 8.58
C LEU A 260 25.09 -2.89 9.75
N GLY A 261 24.38 -3.63 10.61
CA GLY A 261 23.62 -3.07 11.73
C GLY A 261 22.39 -2.28 11.33
N ILE A 262 21.94 -2.38 10.07
CA ILE A 262 20.73 -1.72 9.57
C ILE A 262 19.48 -2.37 10.19
N VAL A 263 19.54 -3.69 10.41
CA VAL A 263 18.44 -4.50 10.90
C VAL A 263 18.89 -5.29 12.14
N THR A 264 18.09 -5.25 13.21
CA THR A 264 18.30 -6.11 14.37
C THR A 264 17.82 -7.54 14.05
N PRO A 265 18.63 -8.57 14.33
CA PRO A 265 18.20 -9.96 14.12
C PRO A 265 17.00 -10.28 15.02
N PHE A 266 16.07 -11.08 14.50
CA PHE A 266 14.92 -11.53 15.29
C PHE A 266 15.34 -12.65 16.24
N ASN A 267 14.84 -12.62 17.48
CA ASN A 267 14.93 -13.74 18.41
C ASN A 267 13.84 -14.77 18.09
N ASP A 268 14.11 -16.06 18.31
CA ASP A 268 13.18 -17.15 18.04
C ASP A 268 11.83 -16.98 18.77
N GLU A 269 11.87 -16.45 20.00
CA GLU A 269 10.66 -16.14 20.77
C GLU A 269 9.77 -15.10 20.08
N ARG A 270 10.38 -14.06 19.47
CA ARG A 270 9.63 -13.03 18.73
C ARG A 270 9.01 -13.59 17.46
N VAL A 271 9.74 -14.47 16.75
CA VAL A 271 9.24 -15.15 15.56
C VAL A 271 8.05 -16.03 15.92
N GLN A 272 8.15 -16.83 16.98
CA GLN A 272 7.06 -17.67 17.47
C GLN A 272 5.83 -16.84 17.90
N GLN A 273 6.05 -15.73 18.60
CA GLN A 273 4.97 -14.82 18.98
C GLN A 273 4.27 -14.21 17.75
N SER A 274 5.03 -13.73 16.76
CA SER A 274 4.49 -13.22 15.49
C SER A 274 3.75 -14.29 14.70
N ASN A 275 4.26 -15.52 14.64
CA ASN A 275 3.62 -16.65 13.96
C ASN A 275 2.29 -17.03 14.61
N SER A 276 2.25 -17.15 15.94
CA SER A 276 1.01 -17.44 16.67
C SER A 276 -0.06 -16.36 16.45
N ARG A 277 0.34 -15.09 16.30
CA ARG A 277 -0.56 -13.98 15.98
C ARG A 277 -1.08 -14.06 14.55
N ALA A 278 -0.21 -14.36 13.60
CA ALA A 278 -0.61 -14.54 12.20
C ALA A 278 -1.65 -15.67 12.09
N GLN A 279 -1.43 -16.78 12.80
CA GLN A 279 -2.38 -17.90 12.89
C GLN A 279 -3.71 -17.50 13.53
N LYS A 280 -3.71 -16.82 14.70
CA LYS A 280 -4.95 -16.34 15.34
C LYS A 280 -5.77 -15.43 14.44
N ARG A 281 -5.12 -14.59 13.63
CA ARG A 281 -5.81 -13.73 12.64
C ARG A 281 -6.50 -14.57 11.56
N GLN A 282 -5.82 -15.61 11.07
CA GLN A 282 -6.39 -16.55 10.10
C GLN A 282 -7.58 -17.31 10.70
N GLU A 283 -7.43 -17.86 11.90
CA GLU A 283 -8.50 -18.57 12.61
C GLU A 283 -9.73 -17.70 12.84
N ASN A 284 -9.55 -16.46 13.32
CA ASN A 284 -10.66 -15.53 13.51
C ASN A 284 -11.38 -15.19 12.20
N GLN A 285 -10.67 -15.11 11.07
CA GLN A 285 -11.31 -14.90 9.77
C GLN A 285 -12.12 -16.11 9.33
N VAL A 286 -11.54 -17.31 9.42
CA VAL A 286 -12.25 -18.56 9.08
C VAL A 286 -13.48 -18.73 9.96
N ASN A 287 -13.37 -18.50 11.27
CA ASN A 287 -14.49 -18.59 12.20
C ASN A 287 -15.61 -17.59 11.85
N ASN A 288 -15.27 -16.36 11.46
CA ASN A 288 -16.26 -15.37 11.02
C ASN A 288 -16.95 -15.78 9.72
N ILE A 289 -16.23 -16.34 8.75
CA ILE A 289 -16.79 -16.83 7.48
C ILE A 289 -17.70 -18.04 7.71
N VAL A 290 -17.28 -18.96 8.58
CA VAL A 290 -18.11 -20.12 8.96
C VAL A 290 -19.36 -19.64 9.70
N ALA A 291 -19.23 -18.73 10.67
CA ALA A 291 -20.36 -18.18 11.40
C ALA A 291 -21.34 -17.43 10.48
N SER A 292 -20.85 -16.63 9.53
CA SER A 292 -21.70 -15.93 8.56
C SER A 292 -22.40 -16.89 7.62
N SER A 293 -21.71 -17.90 7.09
CA SER A 293 -22.31 -18.91 6.20
C SER A 293 -23.37 -19.77 6.90
N VAL A 294 -23.14 -20.12 8.18
CA VAL A 294 -24.14 -20.83 9.00
C VAL A 294 -25.33 -19.93 9.29
N ALA A 295 -25.11 -18.65 9.61
CA ALA A 295 -26.19 -17.68 9.80
C ALA A 295 -27.02 -17.48 8.52
N GLU A 296 -26.37 -17.48 7.36
CA GLU A 296 -27.03 -17.34 6.06
C GLU A 296 -27.86 -18.57 5.69
N ARG A 297 -27.35 -19.78 5.94
CA ARG A 297 -28.13 -21.02 5.82
C ARG A 297 -29.35 -21.02 6.73
N ARG A 298 -29.20 -20.55 7.99
CA ARG A 298 -30.33 -20.42 8.93
C ARG A 298 -31.37 -19.40 8.45
N ARG A 299 -30.94 -18.29 7.84
CA ARG A 299 -31.83 -17.30 7.23
C ARG A 299 -32.60 -17.87 6.04
N GLN A 300 -31.96 -18.64 5.17
CA GLN A 300 -32.61 -19.27 4.02
C GLN A 300 -33.69 -20.28 4.45
N VAL A 301 -33.40 -21.12 5.45
CA VAL A 301 -34.40 -22.06 6.00
C VAL A 301 -35.57 -21.30 6.63
N ALA A 302 -35.31 -20.22 7.36
CA ALA A 302 -36.38 -19.40 7.94
C ALA A 302 -37.27 -18.76 6.87
N LEU A 303 -36.69 -18.28 5.76
CA LEU A 303 -37.43 -17.73 4.62
C LEU A 303 -38.31 -18.80 3.95
N GLN A 304 -37.80 -20.02 3.75
CA GLN A 304 -38.56 -21.14 3.21
C GLN A 304 -39.77 -21.49 4.09
N VAL A 305 -39.57 -21.54 5.42
CA VAL A 305 -40.68 -21.81 6.36
C VAL A 305 -41.74 -20.70 6.33
N ILE A 306 -41.34 -19.44 6.16
CA ILE A 306 -42.27 -18.32 6.01
C ILE A 306 -43.05 -18.44 4.70
N GLU A 307 -42.40 -18.77 3.59
CA GLU A 307 -43.04 -18.98 2.28
C GLU A 307 -44.02 -20.15 2.30
N GLU A 308 -43.69 -21.25 2.98
CA GLU A 308 -44.61 -22.37 3.23
C GLU A 308 -45.83 -21.97 4.06
N ARG A 309 -45.68 -21.05 5.03
CA ARG A 309 -46.82 -20.54 5.82
C ARG A 309 -47.69 -19.62 4.99
N ILE A 310 -47.11 -18.69 4.24
CA ILE A 310 -47.83 -17.75 3.38
C ILE A 310 -48.60 -18.49 2.28
N SER A 311 -47.97 -19.48 1.63
CA SER A 311 -48.64 -20.30 0.61
C SER A 311 -49.80 -21.13 1.16
N LYS A 312 -49.74 -21.55 2.44
CA LYS A 312 -50.87 -22.20 3.13
C LYS A 312 -51.99 -21.24 3.52
N GLU A 313 -51.67 -19.99 3.85
CA GLU A 313 -52.65 -18.95 4.24
C GLU A 313 -53.33 -18.27 3.04
N THR A 314 -52.85 -18.50 1.82
CA THR A 314 -53.47 -17.98 0.59
C THR A 314 -54.18 -19.11 -0.18
N PRO A 315 -55.38 -19.56 0.25
CA PRO A 315 -56.15 -20.49 -0.56
C PRO A 315 -56.68 -19.77 -1.81
N LYS A 316 -56.65 -20.47 -2.94
CA LYS A 316 -57.34 -20.04 -4.18
C LYS A 316 -58.84 -19.92 -3.96
#